data_AF-A0A317FYZ8-F1
#
_entry.id   AF-A0A317FYZ8-F1
#
_cell.length_a   1.000
_cell.length_b   1.000
_cell.length_c   1.000
_cell.angle_alpha   90.00
_cell.angle_beta   90.00
_cell.angle_gamma   90.00
#
_symmetry.space_group_name_H-M   'P 1'
#
loop_
_entity.id
_entity.type
_entity.pdbx_description
1 polymer ?
#
loop_
_entity_poly.entity_id
_entity_poly.type
_entity_poly.pdbx_seq_one_letter_code
_entity_poly.pdbx_strand_id
1 'polypeptide(L)'
;MQHNLDPYSIPKDESSLYVNEPWLIDKTLLEYPIHPTPEEEDDNIRVYVPLDINKEAILRRLDSVIAHYGETNESNELDFRIDVGMILSQVEIYDQVWFMRKMPCEEKHSKEAISLIKEIIARLEAIPDGCAERFPFEDIEELKREYL
;
A
#
# COMPACT_ATOMS: atom_id res chain seq x y z
N MET A 1 -0.68 -8.35 7.84
CA MET A 1 -0.23 -7.78 9.13
C MET A 1 -1.45 -7.07 9.73
N GLN A 2 -1.34 -6.24 10.77
CA GLN A 2 -2.45 -5.35 11.16
C GLN A 2 -1.84 -3.98 11.50
N HIS A 3 -2.29 -2.92 10.83
CA HIS A 3 -1.78 -1.58 11.05
C HIS A 3 -2.51 -0.92 12.21
N ASN A 4 -1.77 -0.23 13.07
CA ASN A 4 -2.38 0.61 14.12
C ASN A 4 -2.77 1.95 13.49
N LEU A 5 -4.05 2.12 13.19
CA LEU A 5 -4.58 3.30 12.48
C LEU A 5 -5.47 4.13 13.41
N ASP A 6 -5.31 5.45 13.37
CA ASP A 6 -6.34 6.38 13.83
C ASP A 6 -7.30 6.68 12.67
N PRO A 7 -8.53 6.14 12.66
CA PRO A 7 -9.48 6.34 11.55
C PRO A 7 -9.97 7.79 11.42
N TYR A 8 -9.69 8.65 12.40
CA TYR A 8 -10.11 10.05 12.46
C TYR A 8 -8.90 10.98 12.41
N SER A 9 -8.24 11.06 11.27
CA SER A 9 -7.04 11.88 11.12
C SER A 9 -7.39 13.34 10.80
N ILE A 10 -6.73 14.26 11.53
CA ILE A 10 -6.86 15.73 11.60
C ILE A 10 -7.89 16.20 12.65
N PRO A 11 -7.47 16.97 13.68
CA PRO A 11 -8.39 17.69 14.56
C PRO A 11 -9.30 18.57 13.70
N LYS A 12 -10.62 18.43 13.84
CA LYS A 12 -11.62 19.14 13.00
C LYS A 12 -11.46 20.67 12.96
N ASP A 13 -10.65 21.22 13.87
CA ASP A 13 -10.51 22.64 14.13
C ASP A 13 -9.15 23.23 13.65
N GLU A 14 -8.23 22.42 13.11
CA GLU A 14 -6.92 22.88 12.62
C GLU A 14 -6.76 22.67 11.12
N SER A 15 -6.29 23.72 10.43
CA SER A 15 -5.97 23.63 8.99
C SER A 15 -4.61 22.96 8.83
N SER A 16 -4.60 21.74 8.27
CA SER A 16 -3.36 21.05 7.94
C SER A 16 -2.59 21.84 6.87
N LEU A 17 -1.29 22.04 7.12
CA LEU A 17 -0.40 22.62 6.11
C LEU A 17 -0.13 21.56 5.04
N TYR A 18 -0.61 21.82 3.82
CA TYR A 18 -0.48 20.90 2.70
C TYR A 18 0.72 21.29 1.84
N VAL A 19 1.70 20.39 1.73
CA VAL A 19 2.84 20.55 0.81
C VAL A 19 2.67 19.54 -0.32
N ASN A 20 2.38 20.06 -1.51
CA ASN A 20 2.19 19.25 -2.72
C ASN A 20 3.49 19.06 -3.52
N GLU A 21 4.60 18.92 -2.81
CA GLU A 21 5.93 18.85 -3.40
C GLU A 21 6.59 17.54 -2.93
N PRO A 22 6.10 16.37 -3.42
CA PRO A 22 6.59 15.07 -2.96
C PRO A 22 8.09 14.84 -3.26
N TRP A 23 8.69 15.65 -4.15
CA TRP A 23 10.13 15.64 -4.39
C TRP A 23 10.96 16.22 -3.25
N LEU A 24 10.36 16.91 -2.27
CA LEU A 24 11.04 17.39 -1.07
C LEU A 24 11.23 16.32 0.00
N ILE A 25 10.62 15.14 -0.16
CA ILE A 25 10.79 14.03 0.79
C ILE A 25 12.26 13.65 0.85
N ASP A 26 12.84 13.71 2.05
CA ASP A 26 14.20 13.27 2.30
C ASP A 26 14.30 11.75 2.10
N LYS A 27 14.91 11.35 0.97
CA LYS A 27 15.07 9.95 0.62
C LYS A 27 16.13 9.24 1.46
N THR A 28 17.02 9.98 2.12
CA THR A 28 18.05 9.38 2.99
C THR A 28 17.43 8.66 4.18
N LEU A 29 16.20 9.01 4.58
CA LEU A 29 15.44 8.32 5.62
C LEU A 29 15.20 6.83 5.33
N LEU A 30 15.28 6.39 4.07
CA LEU A 30 15.20 4.97 3.70
C LEU A 30 16.45 4.17 4.10
N GLU A 31 17.57 4.85 4.36
CA GLU A 31 18.86 4.25 4.74
C GLU A 31 19.02 4.12 6.27
N TYR A 32 18.15 4.78 7.03
CA TYR A 32 18.15 4.75 8.50
C TYR A 32 17.14 3.73 9.04
N PRO A 33 17.32 3.25 10.29
CA PRO A 33 16.30 2.47 10.97
C PRO A 33 14.97 3.22 11.00
N ILE A 34 13.87 2.50 10.72
CA ILE A 34 12.52 3.09 10.75
C ILE A 34 12.21 3.52 12.18
N HIS A 35 12.09 4.83 12.38
CA HIS A 35 11.59 5.40 13.63
C HIS A 35 10.07 5.54 13.55
N PRO A 36 9.30 4.79 14.36
CA PRO A 36 7.83 4.81 14.31
C PRO A 36 7.25 6.13 14.83
N THR A 37 8.06 6.93 15.51
CA THR A 37 7.71 8.22 16.07
C THR A 37 8.62 9.31 15.51
N PRO A 38 8.11 10.54 15.33
CA PRO A 38 8.94 11.68 14.97
C PRO A 38 10.08 11.89 15.97
N GLU A 39 11.16 12.51 15.50
CA GLU A 39 12.26 12.96 16.37
C GLU A 39 11.75 13.99 17.40
N GLU A 40 12.44 14.06 18.54
CA GLU A 40 12.07 14.91 19.68
C GLU A 40 12.91 16.20 19.71
N GLU A 41 12.97 16.91 18.57
CA GLU A 41 13.64 18.22 18.49
C GLU A 41 12.64 19.37 18.67
N ASP A 42 13.08 20.43 19.36
CA ASP A 42 12.23 21.56 19.78
C ASP A 42 11.75 22.45 18.62
N ASP A 43 12.45 22.43 17.47
CA ASP A 43 12.14 23.23 16.28
C ASP A 43 11.49 22.41 15.14
N ASN A 44 11.01 21.20 15.44
CA ASN A 44 10.44 20.30 14.45
C ASN A 44 9.18 20.85 13.76
N ILE A 45 9.29 21.11 12.46
CA ILE A 45 8.15 21.41 11.58
C ILE A 45 7.68 20.12 10.92
N ARG A 46 6.47 19.67 11.27
CA ARG A 46 5.88 18.44 10.71
C ARG A 46 5.06 18.76 9.46
N VAL A 47 5.50 18.20 8.33
CA VAL A 47 4.78 18.28 7.06
C VAL A 47 4.25 16.89 6.72
N TYR A 48 2.93 16.77 6.60
CA TYR A 48 2.29 15.54 6.15
C TYR A 48 2.07 15.61 4.64
N VAL A 49 2.76 14.73 3.91
CA VAL A 49 2.49 14.58 2.47
C VAL A 49 1.20 13.80 2.30
N PRO A 50 0.24 14.34 1.53
CA PRO A 50 -1.01 13.65 1.25
C PRO A 50 -0.76 12.32 0.52
N LEU A 51 -1.29 11.23 1.09
CA LEU A 51 -1.32 9.94 0.44
C LEU A 51 -2.77 9.53 0.20
N ASP A 52 -3.19 9.59 -1.06
CA ASP A 52 -4.49 9.05 -1.44
C ASP A 52 -4.45 7.52 -1.43
N ILE A 53 -5.20 6.91 -0.51
CA ILE A 53 -5.48 5.48 -0.46
C ILE A 53 -6.94 5.27 -0.87
N ASN A 54 -7.15 5.17 -2.18
CA ASN A 54 -8.41 4.79 -2.79
C ASN A 54 -8.16 3.74 -3.87
N LYS A 55 -9.23 3.07 -4.32
CA LYS A 55 -9.17 2.00 -5.32
C LYS A 55 -8.35 2.40 -6.55
N GLU A 56 -8.67 3.55 -7.15
CA GLU A 56 -8.05 4.04 -8.38
C GLU A 56 -6.56 4.37 -8.17
N ALA A 57 -6.21 4.96 -7.03
CA ALA A 57 -4.83 5.28 -6.69
C ALA A 57 -3.97 4.03 -6.48
N ILE A 58 -4.51 3.02 -5.78
CA ILE A 58 -3.84 1.72 -5.55
C ILE A 58 -3.62 1.01 -6.89
N LEU A 59 -4.67 0.90 -7.71
CA LEU A 59 -4.60 0.25 -9.01
C LEU A 59 -3.63 0.97 -9.96
N ARG A 60 -3.63 2.31 -9.98
CA ARG A 60 -2.67 3.10 -10.76
C ARG A 60 -1.22 2.86 -10.32
N ARG A 61 -0.96 2.72 -9.01
CA ARG A 61 0.38 2.39 -8.49
C ARG A 61 0.80 0.98 -8.93
N LEU A 62 -0.12 0.01 -8.86
CA LEU A 62 0.12 -1.34 -9.35
C LEU A 62 0.46 -1.36 -10.84
N ASP A 63 -0.32 -0.65 -11.68
CA ASP A 63 -0.04 -0.56 -13.12
C ASP A 63 1.32 0.06 -13.39
N SER A 64 1.73 1.07 -12.59
CA SER A 64 3.05 1.68 -12.71
C SER A 64 4.17 0.70 -12.36
N VAL A 65 3.99 -0.14 -11.33
CA VAL A 65 4.95 -1.18 -10.95
C VAL A 65 5.04 -2.23 -12.06
N ILE A 66 3.90 -2.76 -12.52
CA ILE A 66 3.84 -3.74 -13.61
C ILE A 66 4.51 -3.19 -14.88
N ALA A 67 4.23 -1.94 -15.25
CA ALA A 67 4.83 -1.31 -16.42
C ALA A 67 6.34 -1.05 -16.26
N HIS A 68 6.81 -0.77 -15.04
CA HIS A 68 8.22 -0.54 -14.76
C HIS A 68 9.06 -1.80 -14.96
N TYR A 69 8.60 -2.93 -14.43
CA TYR A 69 9.34 -4.19 -14.49
C TYR A 69 9.05 -4.99 -15.77
N GLY A 70 7.85 -4.86 -16.35
CA GLY A 70 7.45 -5.58 -17.56
C GLY A 70 7.33 -7.08 -17.32
N GLU A 71 8.24 -7.86 -17.92
CA GLU A 71 8.35 -9.30 -17.68
C GLU A 71 9.23 -9.57 -16.45
N THR A 72 8.70 -10.32 -15.49
CA THR A 72 9.43 -10.64 -14.27
C THR A 72 10.34 -11.86 -14.49
N ASN A 73 11.58 -11.77 -14.02
CA ASN A 73 12.60 -12.80 -14.10
C ASN A 73 13.45 -12.81 -12.81
N GLU A 74 14.39 -13.74 -12.68
CA GLU A 74 15.26 -13.88 -11.51
C GLU A 74 15.98 -12.58 -11.08
N SER A 75 16.29 -11.69 -12.05
CA SER A 75 17.05 -10.47 -11.75
C SER A 75 16.23 -9.34 -11.13
N ASN A 76 14.89 -9.36 -11.29
CA ASN A 76 14.00 -8.30 -10.84
C ASN A 76 12.86 -8.79 -9.92
N GLU A 77 12.71 -10.10 -9.71
CA GLU A 77 11.60 -10.66 -8.92
C GLU A 77 11.58 -10.15 -7.47
N LEU A 78 12.74 -9.90 -6.86
CA LEU A 78 12.83 -9.43 -5.48
C LEU A 78 12.32 -7.99 -5.35
N ASP A 79 12.79 -7.10 -6.22
CA ASP A 79 12.40 -5.69 -6.21
C ASP A 79 10.91 -5.52 -6.55
N PHE A 80 10.42 -6.28 -7.52
CA PHE A 80 9.00 -6.34 -7.84
C PHE A 80 8.19 -6.77 -6.60
N ARG A 81 8.60 -7.85 -5.92
CA ARG A 81 7.92 -8.34 -4.72
C ARG A 81 7.87 -7.28 -3.62
N ILE A 82 8.95 -6.55 -3.41
CA ILE A 82 8.99 -5.46 -2.43
C ILE A 82 7.96 -4.39 -2.80
N ASP A 83 7.94 -3.94 -4.05
CA ASP A 83 7.03 -2.90 -4.53
C ASP A 83 5.56 -3.32 -4.48
N VAL A 84 5.25 -4.57 -4.84
CA VAL A 84 3.90 -5.14 -4.68
C VAL A 84 3.54 -5.26 -3.21
N GLY A 85 4.45 -5.71 -2.36
CA GLY A 85 4.23 -5.79 -0.92
C GLY A 85 3.80 -4.45 -0.32
N MET A 86 4.45 -3.35 -0.74
CA MET A 86 4.06 -1.99 -0.34
C MET A 86 2.63 -1.61 -0.79
N ILE A 87 2.22 -2.05 -1.99
CA ILE A 87 0.86 -1.85 -2.50
C ILE A 87 -0.14 -2.67 -1.68
N LEU A 88 0.18 -3.91 -1.34
CA LEU A 88 -0.69 -4.76 -0.51
C LEU A 88 -0.87 -4.19 0.90
N SER A 89 0.15 -3.56 1.49
CA SER A 89 -0.02 -2.81 2.74
C SER A 89 -1.03 -1.66 2.59
N GLN A 90 -1.07 -0.96 1.44
CA GLN A 90 -2.09 0.06 1.19
C GLN A 90 -3.50 -0.55 1.09
N VAL A 91 -3.63 -1.74 0.51
CA VAL A 91 -4.91 -2.47 0.48
C VAL A 91 -5.34 -2.87 1.88
N GLU A 92 -4.42 -3.34 2.73
CA GLU A 92 -4.70 -3.69 4.12
C GLU A 92 -5.23 -2.48 4.91
N ILE A 93 -4.62 -1.31 4.75
CA ILE A 93 -5.09 -0.05 5.34
C ILE A 93 -6.46 0.33 4.79
N TYR A 94 -6.64 0.25 3.47
CA TYR A 94 -7.90 0.54 2.81
C TYR A 94 -9.04 -0.33 3.36
N ASP A 95 -8.78 -1.64 3.52
CA ASP A 95 -9.74 -2.59 4.07
C ASP A 95 -10.07 -2.28 5.53
N GLN A 96 -9.08 -2.09 6.38
CA GLN A 96 -9.28 -1.76 7.81
C GLN A 96 -10.13 -0.51 7.98
N VAL A 97 -9.89 0.53 7.18
CA VAL A 97 -10.66 1.78 7.23
C VAL A 97 -12.10 1.57 6.76
N TRP A 98 -12.32 0.84 5.65
CA TRP A 98 -13.68 0.55 5.20
C TRP A 98 -14.45 -0.38 6.14
N PHE A 99 -13.76 -1.36 6.72
CA PHE A 99 -14.30 -2.23 7.75
C PHE A 99 -14.81 -1.43 8.95
N MET A 100 -13.99 -0.52 9.49
CA MET A 100 -14.38 0.36 10.59
C MET A 100 -15.55 1.29 10.22
N ARG A 101 -15.61 1.79 8.98
CA ARG A 101 -16.69 2.68 8.52
C ARG A 101 -18.02 1.96 8.32
N LYS A 102 -17.99 0.69 7.88
CA LYS A 102 -19.18 -0.08 7.52
C LYS A 102 -19.66 -1.00 8.64
N MET A 103 -18.78 -1.36 9.59
CA MET A 103 -19.03 -2.28 10.70
C MET A 103 -19.89 -3.50 10.31
N PRO A 104 -19.47 -4.33 9.32
CA PRO A 104 -20.20 -5.55 9.03
C PRO A 104 -20.10 -6.53 10.22
N CYS A 105 -21.24 -7.04 10.70
CA CYS A 105 -21.29 -7.87 11.91
C CYS A 105 -20.73 -9.29 11.74
N GLU A 106 -20.46 -9.76 10.52
CA GLU A 106 -20.14 -11.17 10.24
C GLU A 106 -19.00 -11.41 9.21
N GLU A 107 -18.55 -10.38 8.49
CA GLU A 107 -17.49 -10.53 7.46
C GLU A 107 -16.12 -10.17 8.06
N LYS A 108 -15.02 -10.75 7.57
CA LYS A 108 -13.63 -10.42 7.99
C LYS A 108 -13.05 -9.23 7.24
N HIS A 109 -13.53 -9.01 6.01
CA HIS A 109 -13.03 -8.02 5.06
C HIS A 109 -14.19 -7.22 4.44
N SER A 110 -13.93 -5.98 4.04
CA SER A 110 -14.91 -5.14 3.37
C SER A 110 -15.17 -5.59 1.93
N LYS A 111 -16.39 -5.37 1.43
CA LYS A 111 -16.76 -5.66 0.03
C LYS A 111 -15.92 -4.85 -0.96
N GLU A 112 -15.58 -3.63 -0.56
CA GLU A 112 -14.70 -2.73 -1.28
C GLU A 112 -13.29 -3.33 -1.42
N ALA A 113 -12.72 -3.88 -0.35
CA ALA A 113 -11.41 -4.54 -0.40
C ALA A 113 -11.44 -5.84 -1.21
N ILE A 114 -12.48 -6.68 -1.03
CA ILE A 114 -12.65 -7.91 -1.81
C ILE A 114 -12.70 -7.61 -3.32
N SER A 115 -13.44 -6.56 -3.72
CA SER A 115 -13.47 -6.12 -5.12
C SER A 115 -12.11 -5.67 -5.62
N LEU A 116 -11.35 -4.93 -4.80
CA LEU A 116 -10.02 -4.44 -5.15
C LEU A 116 -9.02 -5.61 -5.29
N ILE A 117 -9.02 -6.57 -4.36
CA ILE A 117 -8.14 -7.74 -4.40
C ILE A 117 -8.37 -8.58 -5.64
N LYS A 118 -9.63 -8.79 -6.05
CA LYS A 118 -9.94 -9.52 -7.30
C LYS A 118 -9.29 -8.84 -8.53
N GLU A 119 -9.29 -7.52 -8.58
CA GLU A 119 -8.67 -6.77 -9.67
C GLU A 119 -7.14 -6.82 -9.60
N ILE A 120 -6.56 -6.77 -8.38
CA ILE A 120 -5.11 -6.91 -8.18
C ILE A 120 -4.65 -8.29 -8.65
N ILE A 121 -5.32 -9.36 -8.21
CA ILE A 121 -4.99 -10.74 -8.62
C ILE A 121 -5.06 -10.88 -10.14
N ALA A 122 -6.14 -10.40 -10.76
CA ALA A 122 -6.31 -10.49 -12.22
C ALA A 122 -5.18 -9.77 -12.99
N ARG A 123 -4.65 -8.66 -12.46
CA ARG A 123 -3.53 -7.93 -13.07
C ARG A 123 -2.20 -8.65 -12.87
N LEU A 124 -1.96 -9.21 -11.69
CA LEU A 124 -0.75 -9.96 -11.39
C LEU A 124 -0.69 -11.28 -12.19
N GLU A 125 -1.82 -11.98 -12.34
CA GLU A 125 -1.92 -13.21 -13.15
C GLU A 125 -1.75 -12.96 -14.66
N ALA A 126 -1.90 -11.72 -15.12
CA ALA A 126 -1.71 -11.35 -16.53
C ALA A 126 -0.25 -11.11 -16.91
N ILE A 127 0.67 -11.06 -15.94
CA ILE A 127 2.09 -10.82 -16.18
C ILE A 127 2.73 -12.09 -16.78
N PRO A 128 3.53 -11.99 -17.86
CA PRO A 128 4.26 -13.13 -18.40
C PRO A 128 5.21 -13.74 -17.37
N ASP A 129 5.19 -15.07 -17.27
CA ASP A 129 6.13 -15.85 -16.47
C ASP A 129 7.48 -15.93 -17.19
N GLY A 130 8.35 -14.95 -16.94
CA GLY A 130 9.71 -14.85 -17.49
C GLY A 130 10.71 -15.77 -16.78
N CYS A 131 10.28 -16.96 -16.35
CA CYS A 131 11.04 -17.90 -15.51
C CYS A 131 11.36 -17.34 -14.13
N ALA A 132 10.44 -16.57 -13.53
CA ALA A 132 10.58 -16.13 -12.15
C ALA A 132 10.32 -17.31 -11.20
N GLU A 133 11.14 -17.48 -10.16
CA GLU A 133 10.98 -18.59 -9.22
C GLU A 133 9.87 -18.31 -8.21
N ARG A 134 9.70 -17.05 -7.83
CA ARG A 134 8.83 -16.65 -6.72
C ARG A 134 7.67 -15.74 -7.12
N PHE A 135 7.66 -15.26 -8.36
CA PHE A 135 6.86 -14.10 -8.73
C PHE A 135 5.70 -14.40 -9.69
N PRO A 136 4.44 -13.97 -9.42
CA PRO A 136 3.81 -13.53 -8.17
C PRO A 136 2.95 -14.64 -7.53
N PHE A 137 3.39 -15.90 -7.56
CA PHE A 137 2.51 -17.02 -7.21
C PHE A 137 2.17 -17.10 -5.71
N GLU A 138 3.16 -16.97 -4.82
CA GLU A 138 2.94 -17.09 -3.37
C GLU A 138 2.00 -16.00 -2.85
N ASP A 139 2.25 -14.75 -3.27
CA ASP A 139 1.47 -13.60 -2.83
C ASP A 139 0.02 -13.67 -3.39
N ILE A 140 -0.17 -14.11 -4.64
CA ILE A 140 -1.52 -14.36 -5.20
C ILE A 140 -2.28 -15.40 -4.39
N GLU A 141 -1.64 -16.54 -4.08
CA GLU A 141 -2.30 -17.62 -3.34
C GLU A 141 -2.61 -17.22 -1.89
N GLU A 142 -1.76 -16.41 -1.26
CA GLU A 142 -2.05 -15.81 0.04
C GLU A 142 -3.25 -14.86 -0.02
N LEU A 143 -3.31 -13.97 -1.02
CA LEU A 143 -4.43 -13.05 -1.20
C LEU A 143 -5.74 -13.78 -1.45
N LYS A 144 -5.71 -14.85 -2.28
CA LYS A 144 -6.88 -15.71 -2.50
C LYS A 144 -7.33 -16.33 -1.18
N ARG A 145 -6.42 -16.93 -0.42
CA ARG A 145 -6.72 -17.57 0.87
C ARG A 145 -7.29 -16.61 1.91
N GLU A 146 -6.82 -15.36 1.94
CA GLU A 146 -7.24 -14.39 2.93
C GLU A 146 -8.58 -13.72 2.58
N TYR A 147 -8.79 -13.33 1.32
CA TYR A 147 -9.90 -12.47 0.92
C TYR A 147 -11.02 -13.18 0.14
N LEU A 148 -10.78 -14.38 -0.44
CA LEU A 148 -11.71 -15.07 -1.35
C LEU A 148 -12.15 -16.44 -0.81
#